data_AF-Q9CY30-F1
#
_entry.id   AF-Q9CY30-F1
#
_cell.length_a   1.000
_cell.length_b   1.000
_cell.length_c   1.000
_cell.angle_alpha   90.00
_cell.angle_beta   90.00
_cell.angle_gamma   90.00
#
_symmetry.space_group_name_H-M   'P 1'
#
loop_
_entity.id
_entity.type
_entity.pdbx_description
1 polymer ?
#
loop_
_entity_poly.entity_id
_entity_poly.type
_entity_poly.pdbx_seq_one_letter_code
_entity_poly.pdbx_strand_id
1 'polypeptide(L)'
;MLRHGWRTGAIIPELEREIRIINTEQYMHSLTWQQALTGLLERMQTYQDAESRQVLATWMKERQELRCITKALFNAQFGSIFRTFHNPTYFSRRLVRFSDLYMASLSCLLNYRVDFTFYPRRTPLQHEAPLWMDQLCTGCMKTPFLGDMAHIR
;
A
#
# COMPACT_ATOMS: atom_id res chain seq x y z
N MET A 1 5.10 -14.80 22.92
CA MET A 1 6.51 -14.80 22.47
C MET A 1 6.76 -16.14 21.77
N LEU A 2 7.26 -16.15 20.54
CA LEU A 2 7.69 -17.41 19.89
C LEU A 2 8.91 -17.91 20.67
N ARG A 3 8.72 -18.97 21.47
CA ARG A 3 9.73 -19.44 22.43
C ARG A 3 10.74 -20.45 21.85
N HIS A 4 10.57 -20.88 20.61
CA HIS A 4 11.22 -22.09 20.11
C HIS A 4 12.04 -21.92 18.82
N GLY A 5 12.24 -20.69 18.32
CA GLY A 5 13.11 -20.42 17.16
C GLY A 5 12.67 -21.04 15.82
N TRP A 6 11.45 -21.60 15.77
CA TRP A 6 10.90 -22.19 14.55
C TRP A 6 10.61 -21.12 13.50
N ARG A 7 10.83 -21.46 12.23
CA ARG A 7 10.34 -20.67 11.10
C ARG A 7 8.82 -20.82 11.03
N THR A 8 8.15 -19.72 10.76
CA THR A 8 6.70 -19.58 10.89
C THR A 8 6.09 -19.07 9.59
N GLY A 9 5.06 -19.78 9.13
CA GLY A 9 4.22 -19.38 8.01
C GLY A 9 2.80 -19.07 8.48
N ALA A 10 2.19 -18.00 7.97
CA ALA A 10 0.80 -17.67 8.24
C ALA A 10 -0.06 -17.85 6.98
N ILE A 11 -1.20 -18.54 7.13
CA ILE A 11 -2.21 -18.67 6.08
C ILE A 11 -3.34 -17.69 6.40
N ILE A 12 -3.60 -16.73 5.51
CA ILE A 12 -4.64 -15.70 5.64
C ILE A 12 -5.53 -15.77 4.41
N PRO A 13 -6.64 -16.54 4.45
CA PRO A 13 -7.54 -16.68 3.30
C PRO A 13 -8.07 -15.34 2.76
N GLU A 14 -8.27 -14.35 3.63
CA GLU A 14 -8.73 -13.00 3.28
C GLU A 14 -7.72 -12.25 2.38
N LEU A 15 -6.45 -12.64 2.39
CA LEU A 15 -5.40 -12.03 1.57
C LEU A 15 -5.73 -12.07 0.09
N GLU A 16 -6.36 -13.15 -0.38
CA GLU A 16 -6.71 -13.28 -1.79
C GLU A 16 -7.72 -12.21 -2.23
N ARG A 17 -8.76 -11.97 -1.41
CA ARG A 17 -9.76 -10.92 -1.65
C ARG A 17 -9.10 -9.54 -1.62
N GLU A 18 -8.23 -9.29 -0.65
CA GLU A 18 -7.51 -8.03 -0.49
C GLU A 18 -6.63 -7.74 -1.71
N ILE A 19 -5.86 -8.73 -2.20
CA ILE A 19 -5.04 -8.59 -3.42
C ILE A 19 -5.92 -8.29 -4.63
N ARG A 20 -7.05 -8.99 -4.79
CA ARG A 20 -7.99 -8.73 -5.90
C ARG A 20 -8.48 -7.28 -5.89
N ILE A 21 -8.94 -6.78 -4.73
CA ILE A 21 -9.41 -5.38 -4.59
C ILE A 21 -8.28 -4.39 -4.92
N ILE A 22 -7.09 -4.60 -4.35
CA ILE A 22 -5.94 -3.69 -4.52
C ILE A 22 -5.46 -3.63 -5.97
N ASN A 23 -5.66 -4.69 -6.75
CA ASN A 23 -5.29 -4.76 -8.17
C ASN A 23 -6.42 -4.29 -9.10
N THR A 24 -7.56 -3.82 -8.61
CA THR A 24 -8.58 -3.18 -9.45
C THR A 24 -8.12 -1.80 -9.92
N GLU A 25 -8.48 -1.42 -11.15
CA GLU A 25 -8.18 -0.09 -11.69
C GLU A 25 -8.75 1.02 -10.82
N GLN A 26 -9.97 0.84 -10.31
CA GLN A 26 -10.62 1.81 -9.43
C GLN A 26 -9.79 2.07 -8.16
N TYR A 27 -9.29 1.03 -7.49
CA TYR A 27 -8.45 1.18 -6.30
C TYR A 27 -7.11 1.84 -6.65
N MET A 28 -6.47 1.39 -7.74
CA MET A 28 -5.18 1.93 -8.18
C MET A 28 -5.28 3.41 -8.54
N HIS A 29 -6.25 3.81 -9.37
CA HIS A 29 -6.48 5.20 -9.74
C HIS A 29 -6.80 6.07 -8.52
N SER A 30 -7.68 5.58 -7.62
CA SER A 30 -8.03 6.32 -6.40
C SER A 30 -6.80 6.56 -5.51
N LEU A 31 -5.95 5.55 -5.37
CA LEU A 31 -4.73 5.65 -4.56
C LEU A 31 -3.70 6.60 -5.20
N THR A 32 -3.47 6.50 -6.50
CA THR A 32 -2.56 7.40 -7.25
C THR A 32 -3.05 8.85 -7.17
N TRP A 33 -4.35 9.08 -7.36
CA TRP A 33 -4.92 10.42 -7.26
C TRP A 33 -4.84 10.97 -5.83
N GLN A 34 -5.09 10.14 -4.82
CA GLN A 34 -4.94 10.54 -3.42
C GLN A 34 -3.48 10.93 -3.08
N GLN A 35 -2.48 10.28 -3.70
CA GLN A 35 -1.06 10.66 -3.57
C GLN A 35 -0.78 11.98 -4.27
N ALA A 36 -1.25 12.16 -5.50
CA ALA A 36 -1.10 13.42 -6.25
C ALA A 36 -1.71 14.61 -5.49
N LEU A 37 -2.95 14.47 -5.01
CA LEU A 37 -3.61 15.48 -4.17
C LEU A 37 -2.82 15.79 -2.89
N THR A 38 -2.22 14.78 -2.25
CA THR A 38 -1.40 15.00 -1.05
C THR A 38 -0.18 15.86 -1.40
N GLY A 39 0.51 15.58 -2.50
CA GLY A 39 1.65 16.40 -2.95
C GLY A 39 1.25 17.82 -3.37
N LEU A 40 0.08 18.01 -4.01
CA LEU A 40 -0.45 19.32 -4.33
C LEU A 40 -0.78 20.13 -3.07
N LEU A 41 -1.49 19.50 -2.11
CA LEU A 41 -1.82 20.10 -0.82
C LEU A 41 -0.55 20.52 -0.04
N GLU A 42 0.50 19.71 -0.04
CA GLU A 42 1.77 20.04 0.61
C GLU A 42 2.42 21.29 0.00
N ARG A 43 2.42 21.42 -1.34
CA ARG A 43 3.00 22.59 -2.04
C ARG A 43 2.17 23.86 -1.83
N MET A 44 0.84 23.72 -1.88
CA MET A 44 -0.09 24.84 -1.89
C MET A 44 -0.36 25.47 -0.52
N GLN A 45 0.04 24.81 0.57
CA GLN A 45 -0.02 25.37 1.92
C GLN A 45 0.84 26.62 2.13
N THR A 46 1.75 26.93 1.20
CA THR A 46 2.59 28.13 1.26
C THR A 46 1.84 29.43 0.91
N TYR A 47 0.70 29.33 0.22
CA TYR A 47 -0.08 30.47 -0.25
C TYR A 47 -1.20 30.83 0.72
N GLN A 48 -1.39 32.13 0.99
CA GLN A 48 -2.35 32.64 1.98
C GLN A 48 -3.44 33.54 1.37
N ASP A 49 -3.54 33.64 0.05
CA ASP A 49 -4.62 34.37 -0.60
C ASP A 49 -5.96 33.62 -0.48
N ALA A 50 -7.05 34.36 -0.69
CA ALA A 50 -8.41 33.82 -0.52
C ALA A 50 -8.72 32.69 -1.51
N GLU A 51 -8.27 32.83 -2.77
CA GLU A 51 -8.47 31.84 -3.82
C GLU A 51 -7.75 30.53 -3.49
N SER A 52 -6.47 30.60 -3.10
CA SER A 52 -5.68 29.44 -2.67
C SER A 52 -6.33 28.70 -1.50
N ARG A 53 -6.89 29.42 -0.50
CA ARG A 53 -7.63 28.80 0.61
C ARG A 53 -8.87 28.06 0.13
N GLN A 54 -9.60 28.58 -0.84
CA GLN A 54 -10.79 27.94 -1.40
C GLN A 54 -10.42 26.66 -2.18
N VAL A 55 -9.34 26.71 -2.95
CA VAL A 55 -8.80 25.53 -3.67
C VAL A 55 -8.35 24.46 -2.67
N LEU A 56 -7.60 24.83 -1.63
CA LEU A 56 -7.17 23.90 -0.58
C LEU A 56 -8.35 23.22 0.10
N ALA A 57 -9.40 23.96 0.46
CA ALA A 57 -10.60 23.40 1.07
C ALA A 57 -11.29 22.39 0.13
N THR A 58 -11.35 22.70 -1.16
CA THR A 58 -11.94 21.84 -2.19
C THR A 58 -11.16 20.53 -2.33
N TRP A 59 -9.83 20.59 -2.43
CA TRP A 59 -8.99 19.40 -2.50
C TRP A 59 -8.98 18.59 -1.20
N MET A 60 -9.10 19.22 -0.04
CA MET A 60 -9.27 18.49 1.23
C MET A 60 -10.57 17.69 1.26
N LYS A 61 -11.66 18.27 0.74
CA LYS A 61 -12.95 17.57 0.61
C LYS A 61 -12.84 16.40 -0.37
N GLU A 62 -12.27 16.62 -1.55
CA GLU A 62 -12.07 15.58 -2.55
C GLU A 62 -11.19 14.43 -2.02
N ARG A 63 -10.10 14.76 -1.33
CA ARG A 63 -9.24 13.77 -0.66
C ARG A 63 -10.02 12.94 0.37
N GLN A 64 -10.95 13.56 1.10
CA GLN A 64 -11.79 12.85 2.05
C GLN A 64 -12.81 11.92 1.35
N GLU A 65 -13.37 12.34 0.22
CA GLU A 65 -14.26 11.51 -0.60
C GLU A 65 -13.53 10.29 -1.16
N LEU A 66 -12.30 10.45 -1.69
CA LEU A 66 -11.47 9.34 -2.14
C LEU A 66 -11.16 8.34 -1.03
N ARG A 67 -10.91 8.84 0.19
CA ARG A 67 -10.69 7.99 1.37
C ARG A 67 -11.93 7.16 1.70
N CYS A 68 -13.13 7.73 1.56
CA CYS A 68 -14.39 7.02 1.74
C CYS A 68 -14.62 5.96 0.66
N ILE A 69 -14.45 6.32 -0.62
CA ILE A 69 -14.59 5.41 -1.76
C ILE A 69 -13.64 4.22 -1.62
N THR A 70 -12.35 4.50 -1.37
CA THR A 70 -11.32 3.46 -1.24
C THR A 70 -11.59 2.53 -0.06
N LYS A 71 -12.08 3.06 1.07
CA LYS A 71 -12.46 2.24 2.23
C LYS A 71 -13.66 1.34 1.91
N ALA A 72 -14.63 1.85 1.16
CA ALA A 72 -15.86 1.14 0.81
C ALA A 72 -15.63 -0.05 -0.15
N LEU A 73 -14.48 -0.12 -0.82
CA LEU A 73 -14.09 -1.27 -1.65
C LEU A 73 -13.79 -2.52 -0.81
N PHE A 74 -13.49 -2.37 0.48
CA PHE A 74 -13.28 -3.46 1.41
C PHE A 74 -14.56 -3.76 2.20
N ASN A 75 -14.44 -4.56 3.26
CA ASN A 75 -15.55 -4.84 4.15
C ASN A 75 -16.17 -3.52 4.67
N ALA A 76 -17.49 -3.35 4.52
CA ALA A 76 -18.18 -2.11 4.86
C ALA A 76 -18.07 -1.72 6.36
N GLN A 77 -17.97 -2.71 7.25
CA GLN A 77 -17.92 -2.49 8.70
C GLN A 77 -16.49 -2.24 9.19
N PHE A 78 -15.54 -3.07 8.74
CA PHE A 78 -14.17 -3.09 9.30
C PHE A 78 -13.10 -2.52 8.34
N GLY A 79 -13.39 -2.39 7.05
CA GLY A 79 -12.42 -2.05 6.03
C GLY A 79 -11.45 -3.19 5.73
N SER A 80 -10.23 -2.84 5.32
CA SER A 80 -9.17 -3.81 5.06
C SER A 80 -8.61 -4.39 6.36
N ILE A 81 -8.33 -5.69 6.37
CA ILE A 81 -7.70 -6.36 7.51
C ILE A 81 -6.24 -5.90 7.69
N PHE A 82 -5.60 -5.40 6.64
CA PHE A 82 -4.18 -5.04 6.66
C PHE A 82 -3.93 -3.55 6.92
N ARG A 83 -4.83 -2.66 6.47
CA ARG A 83 -4.57 -1.22 6.50
C ARG A 83 -5.83 -0.37 6.67
N THR A 84 -5.70 0.69 7.47
CA THR A 84 -6.69 1.77 7.55
C THR A 84 -6.03 3.08 7.13
N PHE A 85 -6.43 3.62 5.98
CA PHE A 85 -5.79 4.78 5.34
C PHE A 85 -4.28 4.54 5.13
N HIS A 86 -3.41 5.31 5.79
CA HIS A 86 -1.95 5.16 5.72
C HIS A 86 -1.37 4.23 6.78
N ASN A 87 -2.17 3.77 7.75
CA ASN A 87 -1.67 3.04 8.92
C ASN A 87 -1.90 1.53 8.79
N PRO A 88 -0.88 0.69 9.04
CA PRO A 88 -1.08 -0.76 9.16
C PRO A 88 -1.91 -1.07 10.41
N THR A 89 -2.83 -2.01 10.29
CA THR A 89 -3.67 -2.48 11.40
C THR A 89 -2.84 -3.21 12.45
N TYR A 90 -3.42 -3.41 13.65
CA TYR A 90 -2.81 -4.26 14.66
C TYR A 90 -2.53 -5.68 14.13
N PHE A 91 -3.46 -6.24 13.35
CA PHE A 91 -3.29 -7.52 12.68
C PHE A 91 -2.05 -7.54 11.79
N SER A 92 -1.89 -6.55 10.90
CA SER A 92 -0.73 -6.45 10.00
C SER A 92 0.58 -6.35 10.77
N ARG A 93 0.65 -5.50 11.81
CA ARG A 93 1.85 -5.37 12.65
C ARG A 93 2.19 -6.68 13.37
N ARG A 94 1.17 -7.40 13.84
CA ARG A 94 1.34 -8.70 14.51
C ARG A 94 1.81 -9.75 13.50
N LEU A 95 1.21 -9.80 12.32
CA LEU A 95 1.57 -10.72 11.25
C LEU A 95 3.06 -10.57 10.89
N VAL A 96 3.51 -9.36 10.54
CA VAL A 96 4.91 -9.10 10.17
C VAL A 96 5.90 -9.44 11.30
N ARG A 97 5.48 -9.37 12.56
CA ARG A 97 6.32 -9.73 13.71
C ARG A 97 6.41 -11.24 13.97
N PHE A 98 5.35 -11.99 13.65
CA PHE A 98 5.20 -13.38 14.09
C PHE A 98 5.19 -14.41 12.96
N SER A 99 5.26 -13.99 11.70
CA SER A 99 5.39 -14.88 10.54
C SER A 99 6.58 -14.47 9.68
N ASP A 100 7.47 -15.41 9.36
CA ASP A 100 8.52 -15.22 8.36
C ASP A 100 7.93 -15.11 6.94
N LEU A 101 6.85 -15.86 6.68
CA LEU A 101 6.13 -15.87 5.41
C LEU A 101 4.62 -15.83 5.65
N TYR A 102 3.88 -15.16 4.78
CA TYR A 102 2.43 -15.22 4.80
C TYR A 102 1.86 -15.40 3.39
N MET A 103 0.74 -16.11 3.29
CA MET A 103 0.14 -16.50 2.01
C MET A 103 -1.38 -16.69 2.16
N ALA A 104 -2.10 -16.73 1.04
CA ALA A 104 -3.54 -16.97 1.06
C ALA A 104 -3.90 -18.45 1.28
N SER A 105 -3.06 -19.36 0.75
CA SER A 105 -3.24 -20.81 0.83
C SER A 105 -1.88 -21.50 0.79
N LEU A 106 -1.78 -22.70 1.36
CA LEU A 106 -0.56 -23.52 1.32
C LEU A 106 -0.12 -23.85 -0.11
N SER A 107 -1.09 -23.98 -1.03
CA SER A 107 -0.83 -24.24 -2.45
C SER A 107 0.03 -23.16 -3.11
N CYS A 108 0.10 -21.95 -2.54
CA CYS A 108 1.01 -20.90 -3.02
C CYS A 108 2.48 -21.36 -3.03
N LEU A 109 2.88 -22.23 -2.11
CA LEU A 109 4.24 -22.78 -2.04
C LEU A 109 4.57 -23.74 -3.19
N LEU A 110 3.55 -24.36 -3.82
CA LEU A 110 3.76 -25.27 -4.96
C LEU A 110 4.27 -24.55 -6.21
N ASN A 111 4.18 -23.22 -6.25
CA ASN A 111 4.76 -22.41 -7.32
C ASN A 111 6.28 -22.22 -7.19
N TYR A 112 6.88 -22.70 -6.11
CA TYR A 112 8.30 -22.59 -5.83
C TYR A 112 8.95 -23.96 -5.80
N ARG A 113 10.22 -24.02 -6.18
CA ARG A 113 11.04 -25.22 -5.99
C ARG A 113 11.34 -25.42 -4.50
N VAL A 114 11.64 -26.66 -4.12
CA VAL A 114 11.98 -27.02 -2.73
C VAL A 114 13.27 -26.35 -2.25
N ASP A 115 14.19 -26.02 -3.17
CA ASP A 115 15.45 -25.31 -2.92
C ASP A 115 15.32 -23.78 -3.02
N PHE A 116 14.10 -23.24 -3.14
CA PHE A 116 13.89 -21.81 -3.28
C PHE A 116 14.19 -21.06 -1.97
N THR A 117 14.97 -19.98 -2.07
CA THR A 117 15.30 -19.12 -0.93
C THR A 117 14.59 -17.78 -1.03
N PHE A 118 13.77 -17.45 -0.03
CA PHE A 118 13.12 -16.15 0.08
C PHE A 118 14.04 -15.11 0.73
N TYR A 119 14.31 -14.01 0.03
CA TYR A 119 15.10 -12.90 0.54
C TYR A 119 14.20 -11.70 0.89
N PRO A 120 13.95 -11.41 2.17
CA PRO A 120 13.14 -10.26 2.57
C PRO A 120 13.86 -8.96 2.19
N ARG A 121 13.08 -7.99 1.68
CA ARG A 121 13.59 -6.69 1.29
C ARG A 121 13.64 -5.73 2.47
N ARG A 122 14.62 -4.82 2.45
CA ARG A 122 14.78 -3.82 3.49
C ARG A 122 13.73 -2.73 3.30
N THR A 123 12.81 -2.60 4.26
CA THR A 123 11.87 -1.46 4.27
C THR A 123 12.62 -0.23 4.79
N PRO A 124 12.74 0.86 4.00
CA PRO A 124 13.44 2.05 4.44
C PRO A 124 12.71 2.71 5.63
N LEU A 125 13.49 3.26 6.56
CA LEU A 125 12.97 4.10 7.65
C LEU A 125 12.64 5.51 7.11
N GLN A 126 11.85 6.28 7.87
CA GLN A 126 11.39 7.61 7.44
C GLN A 126 12.52 8.62 7.15
N HIS A 127 13.69 8.44 7.76
CA HIS A 127 14.87 9.29 7.56
C HIS A 127 15.85 8.71 6.53
N GLU A 128 15.51 7.58 5.90
CA GLU A 128 16.35 6.94 4.90
C GLU A 128 15.85 7.31 3.50
N ALA A 129 16.78 7.45 2.56
CA ALA A 129 16.43 7.70 1.17
C ALA A 129 15.58 6.53 0.63
N PRO A 130 14.45 6.81 -0.05
CA PRO A 130 13.70 5.78 -0.74
C PRO A 130 14.59 5.11 -1.79
N LEU A 131 14.98 3.85 -1.56
CA LEU A 131 15.67 3.04 -2.56
C LEU A 131 14.64 2.60 -3.61
N TRP A 132 14.31 3.48 -4.54
CA TRP A 132 13.39 3.24 -5.66
C TRP A 132 13.79 2.05 -6.54
N MET A 133 15.08 1.66 -6.51
CA MET A 133 15.60 0.51 -7.27
C MET A 133 15.10 -0.84 -6.76
N ASP A 134 14.62 -0.93 -5.51
CA ASP A 134 14.24 -2.22 -4.92
C ASP A 134 12.91 -2.79 -5.47
N GLN A 135 12.10 -1.98 -6.16
CA GLN A 135 10.86 -2.43 -6.79
C GLN A 135 11.08 -3.11 -8.16
N LEU A 136 12.15 -2.74 -8.90
CA LEU A 136 12.42 -3.25 -10.25
C LEU A 136 12.78 -4.75 -10.26
N CYS A 137 13.35 -5.28 -9.18
CA CYS A 137 13.82 -6.68 -9.11
C CYS A 137 12.70 -7.70 -8.82
N THR A 138 11.46 -7.28 -8.58
CA THR A 138 10.40 -8.18 -8.08
C THR A 138 9.47 -8.75 -9.15
N GLY A 139 9.58 -8.36 -10.43
CA GLY A 139 8.64 -8.79 -11.48
C GLY A 139 7.18 -8.34 -11.26
N CYS A 140 6.85 -7.82 -10.08
CA CYS A 140 5.65 -7.08 -9.77
C CYS A 140 5.85 -5.65 -10.29
N MET A 141 5.77 -5.48 -11.61
CA MET A 141 5.61 -4.16 -12.22
C MET A 141 4.22 -3.63 -11.82
N LYS A 142 4.10 -3.10 -10.60
CA LYS A 142 3.13 -2.04 -10.32
C LYS A 142 3.78 -0.75 -10.79
N THR A 143 3.98 -0.61 -12.09
CA THR A 143 4.13 0.70 -12.72
C THR A 143 2.72 1.24 -12.91
N PRO A 144 2.17 2.11 -12.04
CA PRO A 144 1.13 2.99 -12.52
C PRO A 144 1.83 3.95 -13.50
N PHE A 145 1.65 3.72 -14.79
CA PHE A 145 1.83 4.74 -15.84
C PHE A 145 3.06 5.67 -15.68
N LEU A 146 4.27 5.11 -15.54
CA LEU A 146 5.49 5.92 -15.53
C LEU A 146 5.80 6.51 -16.92
N GLY A 147 5.12 6.02 -17.97
CA GLY A 147 5.27 6.52 -19.34
C GLY A 147 4.85 7.99 -19.52
N ASP A 148 3.86 8.45 -18.76
CA ASP A 148 3.28 9.79 -18.97
C ASP A 148 3.84 10.87 -18.04
N MET A 149 4.60 10.50 -17.00
CA MET A 149 5.21 11.47 -16.07
C MET A 149 6.62 11.93 -16.47
N ALA A 150 7.19 11.37 -17.53
CA ALA A 150 8.49 11.81 -18.07
C ALA A 150 8.43 13.13 -18.85
N HIS A 151 7.23 13.70 -19.07
CA HIS A 151 7.01 14.89 -19.89
C HIS A 151 6.55 16.13 -19.12
N ILE A 152 6.49 16.09 -17.79
CA ILE A 152 6.26 17.31 -16.99
C ILE A 152 7.62 17.89 -16.64
N ARG A 153 8.13 18.75 -17.51
CA ARG A 153 9.29 19.63 -17.28
C ARG A 153 8.87 21.07 -17.51
#